data_AF-A0A383C3M3-F1
#
_entry.id   AF-A0A383C3M3-F1
#
_cell.length_a   1.000
_cell.length_b   1.000
_cell.length_c   1.000
_cell.angle_alpha   90.00
_cell.angle_beta   90.00
_cell.angle_gamma   90.00
#
_symmetry.space_group_name_H-M   'P 1'
#
loop_
_entity.id
_entity.type
_entity.pdbx_description
1 polymer ?
#
loop_
_entity_poly.entity_id
_entity_poly.type
_entity_poly.pdbx_seq_one_letter_code
_entity_poly.pdbx_strand_id
1 'polypeptide(L)'
;MSRLKQNIKIIIFGTETRTGKLFDEILIIAIILSIVTVLLDSVSEYRQQYGQLLNFAEWIFTIMFTIEYFLRIYCIRRPLSYVFSFYGIIDLLSVIPTYLSVLIPGTEVLSVIRTLRVLRLFRVLKLVQYIGEANHLV
;
A
#
# COMPACT_ATOMS: atom_id res chain seq x y z
N MET A 1 -25.33 10.23 -4.71
CA MET A 1 -23.94 9.85 -5.06
C MET A 1 -23.90 9.70 -6.57
N SER A 2 -22.91 10.26 -7.26
CA SER A 2 -22.77 10.09 -8.72
C SER A 2 -22.65 8.59 -9.07
N ARG A 3 -23.22 8.14 -10.20
CA ARG A 3 -23.17 6.73 -10.66
C ARG A 3 -21.74 6.18 -10.69
N LEU A 4 -20.77 7.04 -11.04
CA LEU A 4 -19.34 6.69 -11.05
C LEU A 4 -18.81 6.29 -9.66
N LYS A 5 -19.19 7.03 -8.61
CA LYS A 5 -18.81 6.72 -7.22
C LYS A 5 -19.41 5.41 -6.73
N GLN A 6 -20.63 5.09 -7.13
CA GLN A 6 -21.26 3.82 -6.76
C GLN A 6 -20.57 2.64 -7.43
N ASN A 7 -20.26 2.74 -8.72
CA ASN A 7 -19.55 1.68 -9.44
C ASN A 7 -18.16 1.42 -8.85
N ILE A 8 -17.37 2.46 -8.59
CA ILE A 8 -16.04 2.31 -7.99
C ILE A 8 -16.15 1.77 -6.56
N LYS A 9 -17.15 2.21 -5.77
CA LYS A 9 -17.40 1.65 -4.43
C LYS A 9 -17.70 0.15 -4.48
N ILE A 10 -18.48 -0.31 -5.46
CA ILE A 10 -18.80 -1.74 -5.63
C ILE A 10 -17.54 -2.53 -6.04
N ILE A 11 -16.65 -1.97 -6.85
CA ILE A 11 -15.41 -2.66 -7.23
C ILE A 11 -14.44 -2.73 -6.04
N ILE A 12 -14.32 -1.65 -5.25
CA ILE A 12 -13.33 -1.56 -4.16
C ILE A 12 -13.79 -2.24 -2.87
N PHE A 13 -15.10 -2.23 -2.58
CA PHE A 13 -15.65 -2.80 -1.34
C PHE A 13 -16.56 -4.01 -1.58
N GLY A 14 -16.90 -4.32 -2.83
CA GLY A 14 -17.84 -5.38 -3.18
C GLY A 14 -17.13 -6.62 -3.70
N THR A 15 -16.85 -7.55 -2.79
CA THR A 15 -16.28 -8.88 -3.09
C THR A 15 -17.24 -9.80 -3.84
N GLU A 16 -18.52 -9.45 -3.98
CA GLU A 16 -19.51 -10.24 -4.72
C GLU A 16 -19.37 -10.11 -6.24
N THR A 17 -18.71 -9.06 -6.73
CA THR A 17 -18.51 -8.83 -8.17
C THR A 17 -17.22 -9.48 -8.67
N ARG A 18 -17.24 -10.05 -9.89
CA ARG A 18 -16.02 -10.62 -10.52
C ARG A 18 -14.88 -9.59 -10.59
N THR A 19 -15.21 -8.33 -10.83
CA THR A 19 -14.24 -7.23 -10.91
C THR A 19 -13.66 -6.87 -9.55
N GLY A 20 -14.46 -6.90 -8.47
CA GLY A 20 -13.97 -6.69 -7.11
C GLY A 20 -13.02 -7.79 -6.66
N LYS A 21 -13.37 -9.06 -6.91
CA LYS A 21 -12.48 -10.20 -6.62
C LYS A 21 -11.13 -10.09 -7.33
N LEU A 22 -11.14 -9.74 -8.62
CA LEU A 22 -9.92 -9.56 -9.40
C LEU A 22 -9.07 -8.41 -8.85
N PHE A 23 -9.69 -7.31 -8.43
CA PHE A 23 -9.01 -6.19 -7.81
C PHE A 23 -8.32 -6.58 -6.50
N ASP A 24 -9.03 -7.30 -5.62
CA ASP A 24 -8.48 -7.78 -4.34
C ASP A 24 -7.33 -8.77 -4.57
N GLU A 25 -7.47 -9.70 -5.52
CA GLU A 25 -6.44 -10.68 -5.86
C GLU A 25 -5.17 -10.00 -6.40
N ILE A 26 -5.31 -9.02 -7.31
CA ILE A 26 -4.19 -8.22 -7.81
C ILE A 26 -3.49 -7.47 -6.66
N LEU A 27 -4.26 -6.91 -5.72
CA LEU A 27 -3.69 -6.18 -4.60
C LEU A 27 -2.94 -7.10 -3.64
N ILE A 28 -3.47 -8.28 -3.35
CA ILE A 28 -2.79 -9.29 -2.53
C ILE A 28 -1.46 -9.69 -3.19
N ILE A 29 -1.48 -10.05 -4.48
CA ILE A 29 -0.27 -10.39 -5.24
C ILE A 29 0.75 -9.25 -5.16
N ALA A 30 0.30 -8.02 -5.37
CA ALA A 30 1.18 -6.87 -5.34
C ALA A 30 1.74 -6.57 -3.94
N ILE A 31 0.99 -6.80 -2.86
CA ILE A 31 1.51 -6.70 -1.49
C ILE A 31 2.60 -7.74 -1.25
N ILE A 32 2.37 -8.99 -1.67
CA ILE A 32 3.36 -10.06 -1.56
C ILE A 32 4.63 -9.71 -2.33
N LEU A 33 4.52 -9.26 -3.59
CA LEU A 33 5.68 -8.84 -4.41
C LEU A 33 6.41 -7.64 -3.80
N SER A 34 5.66 -6.69 -3.20
CA SER A 34 6.23 -5.58 -2.44
C SER A 34 7.08 -6.08 -1.27
N ILE A 35 6.58 -7.06 -0.51
CA ILE A 35 7.31 -7.66 0.62
C ILE A 35 8.55 -8.38 0.10
N VAL A 36 8.44 -9.19 -0.95
CA VAL A 36 9.59 -9.88 -1.57
C VAL A 36 10.66 -8.87 -2.00
N THR A 37 10.26 -7.74 -2.59
CA THR A 37 11.19 -6.67 -2.99
C THR A 37 11.94 -6.12 -1.78
N VAL A 38 11.26 -5.89 -0.65
CA VAL A 38 11.89 -5.44 0.60
C VAL A 38 12.83 -6.50 1.18
N LEU A 39 12.45 -7.78 1.11
CA LEU A 39 13.31 -8.88 1.55
C LEU A 39 14.58 -8.98 0.70
N LEU A 40 14.47 -8.86 -0.62
CA LEU A 40 15.64 -8.81 -1.52
C LEU A 40 16.51 -7.58 -1.27
N ASP A 41 15.90 -6.41 -1.00
CA ASP A 41 16.61 -5.17 -0.68
C ASP A 41 17.39 -5.25 0.65
N SER A 42 16.98 -6.15 1.55
CA SER A 42 17.64 -6.37 2.85
C SER A 42 18.94 -7.16 2.75
N VAL A 43 19.13 -7.92 1.67
CA VAL A 43 20.34 -8.71 1.44
C VAL A 43 21.35 -7.86 0.66
N SER A 44 22.54 -7.66 1.22
CA SER A 44 23.56 -6.75 0.67
C SER A 44 24.03 -7.13 -0.74
N GLU A 45 24.09 -8.42 -1.07
CA GLU A 45 24.46 -8.92 -2.40
C GLU A 45 23.42 -8.53 -3.46
N TYR A 46 22.15 -8.86 -3.23
CA TYR A 46 21.06 -8.47 -4.13
C TYR A 46 20.91 -6.96 -4.22
N ARG A 47 21.13 -6.22 -3.13
CA ARG A 47 21.11 -4.76 -3.13
C ARG A 47 22.20 -4.16 -4.02
N GLN A 48 23.41 -4.69 -3.97
CA GLN A 48 24.52 -4.19 -4.78
C GLN A 48 24.29 -4.47 -6.28
N GLN A 49 23.73 -5.63 -6.61
CA GLN A 49 23.51 -6.02 -8.00
C GLN A 49 22.21 -5.42 -8.61
N TYR A 50 21.12 -5.36 -7.84
CA TYR A 50 19.78 -5.01 -8.34
C TYR A 50 19.16 -3.78 -7.66
N GLY A 51 19.91 -3.01 -6.86
CA GLY A 51 19.35 -1.91 -6.07
C GLY A 51 18.54 -0.88 -6.86
N GLN A 52 18.93 -0.57 -8.11
CA GLN A 52 18.15 0.32 -8.96
C GLN A 52 16.78 -0.28 -9.35
N LEU A 53 16.77 -1.57 -9.73
CA LEU A 53 15.54 -2.29 -10.07
C LEU A 53 14.62 -2.41 -8.85
N LEU A 54 15.17 -2.73 -7.67
CA LEU A 54 14.42 -2.83 -6.42
C LEU A 54 13.81 -1.48 -6.01
N ASN A 55 14.57 -0.38 -6.15
CA ASN A 55 14.05 0.97 -5.92
C ASN A 55 12.92 1.31 -6.91
N PHE A 56 13.05 0.95 -8.19
CA PHE A 56 12.01 1.18 -9.20
C PHE A 56 10.73 0.39 -8.90
N ALA A 57 10.88 -0.90 -8.55
CA ALA A 57 9.77 -1.74 -8.13
C ALA A 57 9.08 -1.18 -6.87
N GLU A 58 9.84 -0.72 -5.88
CA GLU A 58 9.31 -0.07 -4.69
C GLU A 58 8.40 1.11 -5.05
N TRP A 59 8.88 1.98 -5.94
CA TRP A 59 8.11 3.12 -6.43
C TRP A 59 6.82 2.71 -7.14
N ILE A 60 6.87 1.70 -8.00
CA ILE A 60 5.67 1.15 -8.66
C ILE A 60 4.64 0.74 -7.62
N PHE A 61 5.03 -0.07 -6.64
CA PHE A 61 4.10 -0.54 -5.62
C PHE A 61 3.58 0.61 -4.76
N THR A 62 4.43 1.57 -4.41
CA THR A 62 4.02 2.74 -3.60
C THR A 62 2.99 3.56 -4.35
N ILE A 63 3.21 3.88 -5.62
CA ILE A 63 2.25 4.62 -6.45
C ILE A 63 0.93 3.85 -6.55
N MET A 64 1.00 2.54 -6.77
CA MET A 64 -0.20 1.71 -6.88
C MET A 64 -1.02 1.67 -5.58
N PHE A 65 -0.38 1.54 -4.41
CA PHE A 65 -1.08 1.61 -3.11
C PHE A 65 -1.59 3.02 -2.80
N THR A 66 -0.88 4.05 -3.22
CA THR A 66 -1.36 5.44 -3.09
C THR A 66 -2.63 5.65 -3.91
N ILE A 67 -2.65 5.17 -5.15
CA ILE A 67 -3.85 5.24 -6.00
C ILE A 67 -5.02 4.50 -5.33
N GLU A 68 -4.79 3.29 -4.85
CA GLU A 68 -5.81 2.51 -4.15
C GLU A 68 -6.35 3.25 -2.91
N TYR A 69 -5.48 3.84 -2.09
CA TYR A 69 -5.86 4.61 -0.91
C TYR A 69 -6.75 5.81 -1.28
N PHE A 70 -6.36 6.58 -2.30
CA PHE A 70 -7.16 7.71 -2.78
C PHE A 70 -8.50 7.27 -3.39
N LEU A 71 -8.53 6.15 -4.12
CA LEU A 71 -9.75 5.60 -4.65
C LEU A 71 -10.72 5.19 -3.52
N ARG A 72 -10.21 4.56 -2.45
CA ARG A 72 -10.99 4.25 -1.24
C ARG A 72 -11.58 5.51 -0.60
N ILE A 73 -10.77 6.56 -0.41
CA ILE A 73 -11.22 7.85 0.11
C ILE A 73 -12.30 8.49 -0.78
N TYR A 74 -12.11 8.47 -2.10
CA TYR A 74 -13.03 9.10 -3.07
C TYR A 74 -14.43 8.47 -3.05
N CYS A 75 -14.50 7.15 -2.83
CA CYS A 75 -15.74 6.38 -2.85
C CYS A 75 -16.55 6.48 -1.55
N ILE A 76 -15.90 6.79 -0.45
CA ILE A 76 -16.53 6.87 0.86
C ILE A 76 -17.27 8.21 1.02
N ARG A 77 -18.43 8.16 1.69
CA ARG A 77 -19.27 9.34 1.94
C ARG A 77 -18.65 10.32 2.95
N ARG A 78 -17.92 9.80 3.95
CA ARG A 78 -17.20 10.55 4.98
C ARG A 78 -15.69 10.23 4.92
N PRO A 79 -14.92 10.90 4.04
CA PRO A 79 -13.52 10.54 3.79
C PRO A 79 -12.65 10.63 5.05
N LEU A 80 -12.84 11.64 5.89
CA LEU A 80 -12.11 11.80 7.15
C LEU A 80 -12.34 10.60 8.10
N SER A 81 -13.55 10.06 8.14
CA SER A 81 -13.85 8.88 8.97
C SER A 81 -13.07 7.65 8.52
N TYR A 82 -12.73 7.54 7.23
CA TYR A 82 -11.91 6.46 6.71
C TYR A 82 -10.44 6.68 7.05
N VAL A 83 -9.92 7.87 6.79
CA VAL A 83 -8.51 8.23 7.06
C VAL A 83 -8.13 7.95 8.52
N PHE A 84 -9.03 8.24 9.46
CA PHE A 84 -8.82 7.98 10.89
C PHE A 84 -9.30 6.58 11.36
N SER A 85 -9.76 5.72 10.45
CA SER A 85 -10.09 4.33 10.76
C SER A 85 -8.83 3.47 10.81
N PHE A 86 -8.91 2.31 11.47
CA PHE A 86 -7.82 1.33 11.52
C PHE A 86 -7.28 0.98 10.12
N TYR A 87 -8.18 0.71 9.17
CA TYR A 87 -7.84 0.39 7.78
C TYR A 87 -7.22 1.56 7.02
N GLY A 88 -7.75 2.78 7.19
CA GLY A 88 -7.17 3.98 6.56
C GLY A 88 -5.78 4.31 7.11
N ILE A 89 -5.54 4.09 8.40
CA ILE A 89 -4.21 4.24 9.01
C ILE A 89 -3.24 3.21 8.44
N ILE A 90 -3.65 1.95 8.30
CA ILE A 90 -2.82 0.90 7.69
C ILE A 90 -2.44 1.26 6.25
N ASP A 91 -3.42 1.66 5.43
CA ASP A 91 -3.16 2.09 4.05
C ASP A 91 -2.16 3.25 4.01
N LEU A 92 -2.34 4.24 4.88
CA LEU A 92 -1.48 5.42 4.94
C LEU A 92 -0.05 5.05 5.38
N LEU A 93 0.10 4.26 6.44
CA LEU A 93 1.41 3.79 6.93
C LEU A 93 2.13 2.93 5.88
N SER A 94 1.40 2.28 4.98
CA SER A 94 1.98 1.47 3.91
C SER A 94 2.68 2.29 2.82
N VAL A 95 2.34 3.59 2.66
CA VAL A 95 2.89 4.46 1.59
C VAL A 95 3.76 5.59 2.11
N ILE A 96 3.51 6.09 3.34
CA ILE A 96 4.25 7.21 3.93
C ILE A 96 5.78 7.04 3.90
N PRO A 97 6.36 5.88 4.29
CA PRO A 97 7.81 5.75 4.41
C PRO A 97 8.57 6.05 3.12
N THR A 98 8.02 5.68 1.96
CA THR A 98 8.65 5.93 0.66
C THR A 98 8.57 7.41 0.27
N TYR A 99 7.45 8.11 0.53
CA TYR A 99 7.36 9.56 0.26
C TYR A 99 8.24 10.38 1.20
N LEU A 100 8.30 10.01 2.49
CA LEU A 100 9.10 10.72 3.48
C LEU A 100 10.60 10.66 3.15
N SER A 101 11.04 9.57 2.51
CA SER A 101 12.40 9.41 1.99
C SER A 101 12.79 10.43 0.91
N VAL A 102 11.82 11.04 0.23
CA VAL A 102 12.07 11.97 -0.90
C VAL A 102 11.92 13.41 -0.47
N LEU A 103 10.97 13.67 0.43
CA LEU A 103 10.61 15.03 0.86
C LEU A 103 11.63 15.66 1.82
N ILE A 104 12.46 14.86 2.50
CA ILE A 104 13.42 15.37 3.49
C ILE A 104 14.87 15.02 3.08
N PRO A 105 15.50 15.80 2.19
CA PRO A 105 16.93 15.68 1.92
C PRO A 105 17.76 16.37 3.03
N GLY A 106 18.60 15.64 3.76
CA GLY A 106 19.55 16.21 4.73
C GLY A 106 20.44 15.17 5.40
N THR A 107 21.74 15.41 5.55
CA THR A 107 22.77 14.41 5.92
C THR A 107 22.53 13.65 7.23
N GLU A 108 22.04 14.30 8.28
CA GLU A 108 21.66 13.62 9.54
C GLU A 108 20.30 12.94 9.44
N VAL A 109 19.36 13.57 8.74
CA VAL A 109 18.01 13.03 8.50
C VAL A 109 18.07 11.80 7.57
N LEU A 110 19.06 11.71 6.69
CA LEU A 110 19.28 10.58 5.79
C LEU A 110 19.53 9.28 6.55
N SER A 111 20.19 9.32 7.72
CA SER A 111 20.35 8.13 8.56
C SER A 111 19.02 7.68 9.16
N VAL A 112 18.20 8.61 9.65
CA VAL A 112 16.83 8.32 10.13
C VAL A 112 15.98 7.77 8.99
N ILE A 113 16.02 8.39 7.82
CA ILE A 113 15.29 7.95 6.61
C ILE A 113 15.72 6.55 6.17
N ARG A 114 17.01 6.21 6.26
CA ARG A 114 17.46 4.84 5.98
C ARG A 114 16.82 3.85 6.94
N THR A 115 16.66 4.21 8.20
CA THR A 115 15.96 3.40 9.21
C THR A 115 14.44 3.36 8.96
N LEU A 116 13.85 4.45 8.45
CA LEU A 116 12.43 4.48 8.06
C LEU A 116 12.09 3.47 6.96
N ARG A 117 13.08 2.97 6.21
CA ARG A 117 12.87 1.88 5.23
C ARG A 117 12.35 0.61 5.89
N VAL A 118 12.70 0.34 7.15
CA VAL A 118 12.14 -0.76 7.95
C VAL A 118 10.64 -0.60 8.12
N LEU A 119 10.12 0.64 8.19
CA LEU A 119 8.69 0.89 8.28
C LEU A 119 7.94 0.47 7.02
N ARG A 120 8.61 0.27 5.89
CA ARG A 120 7.97 -0.32 4.69
C ARG A 120 7.53 -1.76 4.94
N LEU A 121 8.05 -2.43 5.97
CA LEU A 121 7.50 -3.71 6.43
C LEU A 121 6.05 -3.57 6.89
N PHE A 122 5.60 -2.38 7.33
CA PHE A 122 4.19 -2.16 7.67
C PHE A 122 3.22 -2.38 6.51
N ARG A 123 3.70 -2.41 5.25
CA ARG A 123 2.89 -2.83 4.11
C ARG A 123 2.34 -4.25 4.31
N VAL A 124 3.01 -5.09 5.09
CA VAL A 124 2.50 -6.41 5.51
C VAL A 124 1.19 -6.31 6.27
N LEU A 125 0.93 -5.21 6.99
CA LEU A 125 -0.31 -5.00 7.71
C LEU A 125 -1.51 -4.88 6.74
N LYS A 126 -1.28 -4.50 5.47
CA LYS A 126 -2.34 -4.56 4.45
C LYS A 126 -2.84 -5.99 4.27
N LEU A 127 -1.98 -7.02 4.31
CA LEU A 127 -2.41 -8.42 4.21
C LEU A 127 -3.35 -8.80 5.36
N VAL A 128 -3.02 -8.37 6.59
CA VAL A 128 -3.88 -8.61 7.77
C VAL A 128 -5.25 -7.95 7.59
N GLN A 129 -5.27 -6.73 7.04
CA GLN A 129 -6.51 -6.06 6.67
C GLN A 129 -7.33 -6.86 5.64
N TYR A 130 -6.70 -7.34 4.56
CA TYR A 130 -7.40 -8.12 3.52
C TYR A 130 -7.98 -9.43 4.09
N ILE A 131 -7.25 -10.10 4.99
CA ILE A 131 -7.76 -11.30 5.67
C ILE A 131 -8.93 -10.96 6.61
N GLY A 132 -8.87 -9.82 7.31
CA GLY A 132 -9.96 -9.34 8.17
C GLY A 132 -11.21 -8.95 7.39
N GLU A 133 -11.06 -8.29 6.24
CA GLU A 133 -12.15 -7.97 5.31
C GLU A 133 -12.79 -9.25 4.75
N ALA A 134 -12.00 -10.30 4.49
CA ALA A 134 -12.50 -11.61 4.07
C ALA A 134 -13.27 -12.36 5.18
N ASN A 135 -12.85 -12.24 6.45
CA ASN A 135 -13.50 -12.90 7.59
C ASN A 135 -14.82 -12.24 8.04
N HIS A 136 -15.11 -11.00 7.61
CA HIS A 136 -16.42 -10.38 7.79
C HIS A 136 -17.50 -10.91 6.81
N LEU A 137 -17.19 -11.96 6.04
CA LEU A 137 -18.07 -12.61 5.07
C LEU A 137 -18.50 -14.04 5.48
N VAL A 138 -18.26 -14.47 6.72
CA VAL A 138 -18.76 -15.75 7.28
C VAL A 138 -19.79 -15.50 8.37
#